data_AF-A0A090DHE8-F1
#
_entry.id   AF-A0A090DHE8-F1
#
_cell.length_a   1.000
_cell.length_b   1.000
_cell.length_c   1.000
_cell.angle_alpha   90.00
_cell.angle_beta   90.00
_cell.angle_gamma   90.00
#
_symmetry.space_group_name_H-M   'P 1'
#
loop_
_entity.id
_entity.type
_entity.pdbx_description
1 polymer ?
#
loop_
_entity_poly.entity_id
_entity_poly.type
_entity_poly.pdbx_seq_one_letter_code
_entity_poly.pdbx_strand_id
1 'polypeptide(L)'
;MDFSRSVSLLGRPSTDPDVQALLASLKIIRQPSVDVDENDDDRVLSAEDWLINRQLGIELGFEARAHLLGEDDFDPNTEPMVLSQVYFYRNHPEVKPYRGRLPFSIGLDDGRTGVRAKLAAYEPTRRSYLRDTWEMPECRLTVSYVDDGARIGFVLCLLRPPAMPADADDAAVVPSIAQIAHVMGKPLADPELRLTFAPLRLEQNLEEDETGSIAALTRHLGIELRFRYLDGGRDQVLANVLFYREHEAEGARWPGQLPKGLLFDDSPEQVTHKIGRPPDHLLDEEFEGYATWHFVEYSLQVKYSTMENYVLCVQMALGATLSA
;
A
#
# COMPACT_ATOMS: atom_id res chain seq x y z
N MET A 1 -11.69 31.08 4.20
CA MET A 1 -12.04 30.00 5.15
C MET A 1 -10.81 29.12 5.23
N ASP A 2 -10.36 28.78 6.44
CA ASP A 2 -9.11 28.04 6.65
C ASP A 2 -9.45 26.69 7.27
N PHE A 3 -9.28 25.63 6.49
CA PHE A 3 -9.48 24.25 6.91
C PHE A 3 -8.18 23.50 7.11
N SER A 4 -7.01 24.15 7.08
CA SER A 4 -5.74 23.41 7.30
C SER A 4 -5.68 22.78 8.70
N ARG A 5 -6.49 23.27 9.65
CA ARG A 5 -6.64 22.70 10.99
C ARG A 5 -7.42 21.40 11.05
N SER A 6 -8.10 20.98 9.97
CA SER A 6 -8.75 19.67 9.95
C SER A 6 -7.73 18.53 10.08
N VAL A 7 -6.48 18.76 9.68
CA VAL A 7 -5.38 17.80 9.82
C VAL A 7 -5.15 17.41 11.29
N SER A 8 -5.31 18.32 12.25
CA SER A 8 -5.16 18.01 13.68
C SER A 8 -6.33 17.20 14.25
N LEU A 9 -7.37 16.93 13.45
CA LEU A 9 -8.51 16.09 13.80
C LEU A 9 -8.39 14.67 13.26
N LEU A 10 -7.35 14.36 12.47
CA LEU A 10 -7.09 13.00 12.01
C LEU A 10 -6.98 12.04 13.21
N GLY A 11 -7.58 10.86 13.08
CA GLY A 11 -7.66 9.85 14.15
C GLY A 11 -8.77 10.08 15.17
N ARG A 12 -9.54 11.17 15.08
CA ARG A 12 -10.71 11.39 15.95
C ARG A 12 -11.97 10.74 15.37
N PRO A 13 -12.88 10.24 16.24
CA PRO A 13 -14.14 9.68 15.80
C PRO A 13 -15.02 10.77 15.17
N SER A 14 -15.89 10.37 14.25
CA SER A 14 -16.85 11.25 13.58
C SER A 14 -17.73 11.97 14.60
N THR A 15 -18.07 11.33 15.71
CA THR A 15 -18.89 11.87 16.82
C THR A 15 -18.15 12.88 17.71
N ASP A 16 -16.85 13.09 17.53
CA ASP A 16 -16.08 14.10 18.27
C ASP A 16 -16.66 15.52 17.99
N PRO A 17 -16.86 16.37 19.01
CA PRO A 17 -17.43 17.70 18.83
C PRO A 17 -16.69 18.58 17.83
N ASP A 18 -15.35 18.49 17.76
CA ASP A 18 -14.55 19.28 16.81
C ASP A 18 -14.71 18.76 15.37
N VAL A 19 -14.88 17.44 15.20
CA VAL A 19 -15.17 16.83 13.89
C VAL A 19 -16.59 17.19 13.43
N GLN A 20 -17.58 17.14 14.32
CA GLN A 20 -18.95 17.60 14.03
C GLN A 20 -18.99 19.08 13.66
N ALA A 21 -18.21 19.92 14.36
CA ALA A 21 -18.08 21.34 14.02
C ALA A 21 -17.45 21.54 12.63
N LEU A 22 -16.44 20.73 12.27
CA LEU A 22 -15.87 20.71 10.92
C LEU A 22 -16.92 20.34 9.87
N LEU A 23 -17.66 19.24 10.05
CA LEU A 23 -18.72 18.80 9.12
C LEU A 23 -19.78 19.89 8.93
N ALA A 24 -20.25 20.50 10.02
CA ALA A 24 -21.21 21.60 9.97
C ALA A 24 -20.66 22.81 9.21
N SER A 25 -19.39 23.18 9.42
CA SER A 25 -18.74 24.29 8.70
C SER A 25 -18.60 24.02 7.20
N LEU A 26 -18.47 22.74 6.82
CA LEU A 26 -18.49 22.25 5.45
C LEU A 26 -19.90 22.04 4.91
N LYS A 27 -20.95 22.32 5.69
CA LYS A 27 -22.36 22.08 5.34
C LYS A 27 -22.64 20.63 4.94
N ILE A 28 -21.90 19.69 5.52
CA ILE A 28 -22.10 18.26 5.36
C ILE A 28 -23.07 17.83 6.46
N ILE A 29 -24.23 17.30 6.06
CA ILE A 29 -25.32 16.91 6.97
C ILE A 29 -25.30 15.40 7.22
N ARG A 30 -24.89 14.62 6.22
CA ARG A 30 -24.75 13.16 6.31
C ARG A 30 -23.61 12.80 7.28
N GLN A 31 -23.86 11.84 8.15
CA GLN A 31 -22.82 11.23 8.99
C GLN A 31 -22.13 10.11 8.20
N PRO A 32 -20.81 9.91 8.38
CA PRO A 32 -20.13 8.79 7.77
C PRO A 32 -20.59 7.47 8.41
N SER A 33 -20.68 6.42 7.61
CA SER A 33 -21.08 5.08 8.06
C SER A 33 -20.38 3.99 7.24
N VAL A 34 -20.29 2.79 7.79
CA VAL A 34 -19.88 1.59 7.03
C VAL A 34 -20.97 1.28 6.00
N ASP A 35 -20.57 0.92 4.78
CA ASP A 35 -21.49 0.45 3.75
C ASP A 35 -21.67 -1.07 3.88
N VAL A 36 -22.91 -1.53 4.01
CA VAL A 36 -23.26 -2.93 4.27
C VAL A 36 -24.29 -3.42 3.26
N ASP A 37 -24.19 -4.69 2.86
CA ASP A 37 -25.23 -5.33 2.06
C ASP A 37 -26.40 -5.73 2.97
N GLU A 38 -27.49 -4.98 2.88
CA GLU A 38 -28.71 -5.24 3.66
C GLU A 38 -29.35 -6.61 3.35
N ASN A 39 -28.93 -7.31 2.27
CA ASN A 39 -29.51 -8.59 1.86
C ASN A 39 -28.68 -9.82 2.25
N ASP A 40 -27.46 -9.64 2.79
CA ASP A 40 -26.54 -10.73 3.11
C ASP A 40 -25.83 -10.47 4.45
N ASP A 41 -26.46 -10.91 5.55
CA ASP A 41 -25.92 -11.00 6.92
C ASP A 41 -24.88 -9.91 7.32
N ASP A 42 -25.23 -8.62 7.14
CA ASP A 42 -24.37 -7.46 7.49
C ASP A 42 -22.98 -7.46 6.82
N ARG A 43 -22.87 -8.09 5.64
CA ARG A 43 -21.61 -8.12 4.88
C ARG A 43 -21.15 -6.70 4.55
N VAL A 44 -19.95 -6.35 5.01
CA VAL A 44 -19.32 -5.06 4.73
C VAL A 44 -18.95 -4.96 3.24
N LEU A 45 -19.52 -3.97 2.55
CA LEU A 45 -19.18 -3.59 1.17
C LEU A 45 -18.02 -2.60 1.13
N SER A 46 -17.99 -1.65 2.07
CA SER A 46 -16.91 -0.69 2.25
C SER A 46 -16.78 -0.28 3.71
N ALA A 47 -15.59 -0.43 4.26
CA ALA A 47 -15.23 0.09 5.58
C ALA A 47 -14.88 1.60 5.54
N GLU A 48 -14.80 2.18 4.35
CA GLU A 48 -14.52 3.60 4.13
C GLU A 48 -15.76 4.36 3.65
N ASP A 49 -15.86 5.63 4.03
CA ASP A 49 -16.89 6.54 3.53
C ASP A 49 -16.35 7.95 3.29
N TRP A 50 -16.82 8.56 2.20
CA TRP A 50 -16.26 9.80 1.65
C TRP A 50 -17.28 10.94 1.71
N LEU A 51 -16.88 12.05 2.32
CA LEU A 51 -17.73 13.22 2.52
C LEU A 51 -17.10 14.45 1.85
N ILE A 52 -17.61 14.80 0.67
CA ILE A 52 -17.07 15.87 -0.17
C ILE A 52 -17.92 17.13 -0.17
N ASN A 53 -17.27 18.29 -0.02
CA ASN A 53 -17.84 19.57 -0.42
C ASN A 53 -17.20 20.04 -1.73
N ARG A 54 -17.86 19.70 -2.85
CA ARG A 54 -17.41 20.05 -4.21
C ARG A 54 -17.27 21.56 -4.46
N GLN A 55 -17.98 22.41 -3.72
CA GLN A 55 -17.92 23.86 -3.89
C GLN A 55 -16.72 24.50 -3.17
N LEU A 56 -16.29 23.87 -2.08
CA LEU A 56 -15.15 24.32 -1.28
C LEU A 56 -13.85 23.63 -1.66
N GLY A 57 -13.88 22.54 -2.42
CA GLY A 57 -12.67 21.85 -2.86
C GLY A 57 -12.03 20.96 -1.81
N ILE A 58 -12.83 20.45 -0.88
CA ILE A 58 -12.37 19.67 0.26
C ILE A 58 -13.20 18.40 0.39
N GLU A 59 -12.54 17.32 0.75
CA GLU A 59 -13.13 16.01 0.99
C GLU A 59 -12.51 15.39 2.23
N LEU A 60 -13.36 14.71 3.00
CA LEU A 60 -13.00 14.02 4.22
C LEU A 60 -13.24 12.53 4.00
N GLY A 61 -12.20 11.72 4.20
CA GLY A 61 -12.30 10.27 4.23
C GLY A 61 -12.44 9.79 5.66
N PHE A 62 -13.41 8.92 5.88
CA PHE A 62 -13.63 8.25 7.14
C PHE A 62 -13.47 6.75 6.97
N GLU A 63 -12.99 6.08 8.00
CA GLU A 63 -12.76 4.65 8.00
C GLU A 63 -13.26 4.04 9.31
N ALA A 64 -13.85 2.85 9.25
CA ALA A 64 -14.23 2.09 10.43
C ALA A 64 -12.99 1.88 11.33
N ARG A 65 -13.10 2.16 12.63
CA ARG A 65 -11.96 2.06 13.56
C ARG A 65 -11.41 0.63 13.59
N ALA A 66 -12.27 -0.38 13.63
CA ALA A 66 -11.88 -1.78 13.58
C ALA A 66 -11.05 -2.11 12.33
N HIS A 67 -11.49 -1.68 11.14
CA HIS A 67 -10.73 -1.87 9.90
C HIS A 67 -9.36 -1.19 9.94
N LEU A 68 -9.30 0.07 10.37
CA LEU A 68 -8.05 0.82 10.54
C LEU A 68 -7.06 0.14 11.51
N LEU A 69 -7.57 -0.61 12.48
CA LEU A 69 -6.77 -1.34 13.48
C LEU A 69 -6.49 -2.79 13.08
N GLY A 70 -7.07 -3.29 11.98
CA GLY A 70 -6.98 -4.70 11.59
C GLY A 70 -7.72 -5.65 12.54
N GLU A 71 -8.84 -5.22 13.12
CA GLU A 71 -9.72 -6.06 13.93
C GLU A 71 -10.68 -6.87 13.03
N ASP A 72 -10.70 -8.20 13.18
CA ASP A 72 -11.45 -9.12 12.30
C ASP A 72 -12.97 -9.15 12.58
N ASP A 73 -13.40 -8.92 13.83
CA ASP A 73 -14.80 -9.05 14.26
C ASP A 73 -15.31 -7.72 14.83
N PHE A 74 -16.20 -7.04 14.09
CA PHE A 74 -16.91 -5.86 14.57
C PHE A 74 -18.34 -5.79 14.02
N ASP A 75 -19.22 -5.06 14.72
CA ASP A 75 -20.59 -4.79 14.25
C ASP A 75 -20.58 -3.53 13.36
N PRO A 76 -20.76 -3.67 12.03
CA PRO A 76 -20.65 -2.53 11.12
C PRO A 76 -21.75 -1.48 11.34
N ASN A 77 -22.86 -1.84 11.97
CA ASN A 77 -23.96 -0.91 12.25
C ASN A 77 -23.66 0.02 13.44
N THR A 78 -22.72 -0.35 14.31
CA THR A 78 -22.34 0.43 15.51
C THR A 78 -20.88 0.86 15.53
N GLU A 79 -20.08 0.42 14.56
CA GLU A 79 -18.65 0.71 14.52
C GLU A 79 -18.36 2.21 14.33
N PRO A 80 -17.51 2.81 15.20
CA PRO A 80 -17.15 4.21 15.06
C PRO A 80 -16.36 4.47 13.78
N MET A 81 -16.84 5.43 12.98
CA MET A 81 -16.10 5.99 11.85
C MET A 81 -15.07 7.01 12.33
N VAL A 82 -13.81 6.87 11.94
CA VAL A 82 -12.68 7.74 12.31
C VAL A 82 -12.30 8.59 11.12
N LEU A 83 -12.04 9.89 11.34
CA LEU A 83 -11.50 10.76 10.29
C LEU A 83 -10.07 10.31 9.96
N SER A 84 -9.90 9.62 8.83
CA SER A 84 -8.62 9.06 8.39
C SER A 84 -7.96 9.89 7.30
N GLN A 85 -8.71 10.67 6.51
CA GLN A 85 -8.15 11.39 5.37
C GLN A 85 -8.75 12.78 5.19
N VAL A 86 -7.92 13.72 4.73
CA VAL A 86 -8.35 15.06 4.28
C VAL A 86 -7.71 15.39 2.94
N TYR A 87 -8.53 15.64 1.93
CA TYR A 87 -8.10 16.09 0.61
C TYR A 87 -8.41 17.57 0.41
N PHE A 88 -7.44 18.30 -0.14
CA PHE A 88 -7.59 19.66 -0.63
C PHE A 88 -7.35 19.68 -2.13
N TYR A 89 -8.42 19.76 -2.91
CA TYR A 89 -8.36 19.74 -4.37
C TYR A 89 -8.01 21.11 -4.94
N ARG A 90 -7.05 21.14 -5.86
CA ARG A 90 -6.69 22.33 -6.64
C ARG A 90 -7.00 22.15 -8.12
N ASN A 91 -6.97 20.92 -8.60
CA ASN A 91 -7.38 20.53 -9.93
C ASN A 91 -8.11 19.17 -9.87
N HIS A 92 -9.41 19.17 -10.15
CA HIS A 92 -10.24 17.98 -10.22
C HIS A 92 -11.46 18.27 -11.11
N PRO A 93 -11.88 17.34 -12.00
CA PRO A 93 -12.89 17.62 -13.02
C PRO A 93 -14.25 18.06 -12.47
N GLU A 94 -14.64 17.51 -11.31
CA GLU A 94 -15.97 17.73 -10.73
C GLU A 94 -15.99 18.63 -9.48
N VAL A 95 -14.83 19.15 -9.07
CA VAL A 95 -14.66 19.81 -7.77
C VAL A 95 -13.99 21.16 -7.96
N LYS A 96 -14.57 22.21 -7.38
CA LYS A 96 -13.97 23.55 -7.44
C LYS A 96 -12.66 23.58 -6.67
N PRO A 97 -11.65 24.35 -7.13
CA PRO A 97 -10.39 24.47 -6.41
C PRO A 97 -10.57 25.07 -5.01
N TYR A 98 -9.99 24.42 -4.01
CA TYR A 98 -9.86 24.93 -2.64
C TYR A 98 -9.04 26.22 -2.64
N ARG A 99 -9.56 27.26 -1.97
CA ARG A 99 -8.97 28.61 -1.94
C ARG A 99 -8.47 29.03 -0.55
N GLY A 100 -8.59 28.14 0.44
CA GLY A 100 -8.08 28.41 1.78
C GLY A 100 -6.58 28.18 1.89
N ARG A 101 -6.06 28.20 3.12
CA ARG A 101 -4.65 27.86 3.37
C ARG A 101 -4.48 26.34 3.30
N LEU A 102 -3.43 25.89 2.64
CA LEU A 102 -3.00 24.50 2.68
C LEU A 102 -2.15 24.26 3.95
N PRO A 103 -2.12 23.02 4.46
CA PRO A 103 -1.30 22.67 5.61
C PRO A 103 0.20 22.82 5.30
N PHE A 104 1.01 22.86 6.37
CA PHE A 104 2.48 22.88 6.30
C PHE A 104 3.08 24.04 5.47
N SER A 105 2.40 25.18 5.44
CA SER A 105 2.83 26.41 4.73
C SER A 105 2.99 26.26 3.21
N ILE A 106 2.40 25.21 2.63
CA ILE A 106 2.32 25.03 1.19
C ILE A 106 1.45 26.15 0.61
N GLY A 107 1.94 26.77 -0.46
CA GLY A 107 1.26 27.83 -1.19
C GLY A 107 0.36 27.25 -2.28
N LEU A 108 -0.76 27.91 -2.55
CA LEU A 108 -1.72 27.49 -3.58
C LEU A 108 -1.16 27.53 -5.01
N ASP A 109 -0.09 28.31 -5.21
CA ASP A 109 0.60 28.52 -6.49
C ASP A 109 1.97 27.83 -6.52
N ASP A 110 2.30 27.02 -5.50
CA ASP A 110 3.52 26.24 -5.53
C ASP A 110 3.45 25.16 -6.63
N GLY A 111 4.58 24.92 -7.28
CA GLY A 111 4.85 23.71 -8.02
C GLY A 111 5.71 22.75 -7.19
N ARG A 112 6.07 21.60 -7.78
CA ARG A 112 6.84 20.52 -7.15
C ARG A 112 8.13 20.98 -6.49
N THR A 113 8.91 21.81 -7.18
CA THR A 113 10.15 22.39 -6.62
C THR A 113 9.88 23.28 -5.40
N GLY A 114 8.82 24.08 -5.45
CA GLY A 114 8.43 24.98 -4.36
C GLY A 114 8.00 24.21 -3.11
N VAL A 115 7.18 23.17 -3.29
CA VAL A 115 6.75 22.28 -2.20
C VAL A 115 7.96 21.58 -1.57
N ARG A 116 8.83 20.96 -2.37
CA ARG A 116 10.05 20.30 -1.88
C ARG A 116 10.95 21.25 -1.09
N ALA A 117 11.13 22.48 -1.56
CA ALA A 117 11.93 23.48 -0.84
C ALA A 117 11.34 23.83 0.53
N LYS A 118 10.01 23.94 0.63
CA LYS A 118 9.31 24.24 1.90
C LYS A 118 9.33 23.06 2.87
N LEU A 119 9.31 21.84 2.35
CA LEU A 119 9.32 20.60 3.14
C LEU A 119 10.72 19.98 3.30
N ALA A 120 11.78 20.74 3.04
CA ALA A 120 13.16 20.24 3.07
C ALA A 120 13.56 19.63 4.43
N ALA A 121 12.93 20.04 5.53
CA ALA A 121 13.15 19.45 6.86
C ALA A 121 12.71 17.96 6.95
N TYR A 122 11.82 17.53 6.05
CA TYR A 122 11.27 16.17 5.98
C TYR A 122 11.84 15.37 4.80
N GLU A 123 12.88 15.89 4.14
CA GLU A 123 13.50 15.24 2.99
C GLU A 123 13.92 13.77 3.22
N PRO A 124 14.43 13.37 4.41
CA PRO A 124 14.76 11.96 4.67
C PRO A 124 13.58 10.98 4.57
N THR A 125 12.35 11.47 4.68
CA THR A 125 11.12 10.66 4.58
C THR A 125 10.42 10.84 3.24
N ARG A 126 10.97 11.67 2.33
CA ARG A 126 10.37 11.93 1.02
C ARG A 126 10.42 10.68 0.15
N ARG A 127 9.25 10.25 -0.31
CA ARG A 127 9.07 9.25 -1.36
C ARG A 127 8.54 9.93 -2.61
N SER A 128 9.11 9.64 -3.78
CA SER A 128 8.82 10.39 -5.00
C SER A 128 8.61 9.51 -6.21
N TYR A 129 7.58 9.88 -6.98
CA TYR A 129 7.30 9.33 -8.31
C TYR A 129 6.41 10.30 -9.10
N LEU A 130 5.16 9.93 -9.41
CA LEU A 130 4.13 10.82 -9.98
C LEU A 130 3.69 11.90 -8.99
N ARG A 131 3.72 11.55 -7.70
CA ARG A 131 3.40 12.41 -6.56
C ARG A 131 4.64 12.51 -5.68
N ASP A 132 4.62 13.42 -4.71
CA ASP A 132 5.59 13.39 -3.61
C ASP A 132 4.88 13.14 -2.29
N THR A 133 5.46 12.29 -1.45
CA THR A 133 4.90 11.91 -0.15
C THR A 133 5.94 12.11 0.94
N TRP A 134 5.52 12.67 2.09
CA TRP A 134 6.37 12.87 3.27
C TRP A 134 5.70 12.31 4.51
N GLU A 135 6.51 11.82 5.44
CA GLU A 135 6.07 11.53 6.79
C GLU A 135 6.18 12.79 7.66
N MET A 136 5.03 13.30 8.10
CA MET A 136 4.92 14.43 9.02
C MET A 136 4.63 13.92 10.44
N PRO A 137 4.86 14.73 11.49
CA PRO A 137 4.57 14.30 12.86
C PRO A 137 3.10 13.92 13.09
N GLU A 138 2.17 14.62 12.43
CA GLU A 138 0.72 14.45 12.62
C GLU A 138 0.08 13.52 11.58
N CYS A 139 0.66 13.39 10.38
CA CYS A 139 0.07 12.65 9.27
C CYS A 139 1.11 12.25 8.22
N ARG A 140 0.71 11.43 7.26
CA ARG A 140 1.39 11.29 5.98
C ARG A 140 0.84 12.35 5.02
N LEU A 141 1.73 13.09 4.36
CA LEU A 141 1.35 14.15 3.43
C LEU A 141 1.70 13.71 2.02
N THR A 142 0.71 13.59 1.14
CA THR A 142 0.91 13.40 -0.30
C THR A 142 0.52 14.67 -1.06
N VAL A 143 1.36 15.08 -2.00
CA VAL A 143 1.08 16.18 -2.93
C VAL A 143 1.13 15.65 -4.35
N SER A 144 0.01 15.76 -5.04
CA SER A 144 -0.08 15.52 -6.48
C SER A 144 0.13 16.81 -7.24
N TYR A 145 0.67 16.70 -8.45
CA TYR A 145 0.97 17.84 -9.31
C TYR A 145 0.37 17.65 -10.69
N VAL A 146 0.12 18.77 -11.36
CA VAL A 146 -0.32 18.86 -12.76
C VAL A 146 0.63 19.76 -13.55
N ASP A 147 0.50 19.73 -14.87
CA ASP A 147 1.36 20.45 -15.82
C ASP A 147 2.85 20.21 -15.55
N ASP A 148 3.24 18.94 -15.56
CA ASP A 148 4.63 18.50 -15.34
C ASP A 148 5.26 19.00 -14.04
N GLY A 149 4.44 19.16 -13.00
CA GLY A 149 4.91 19.63 -11.70
C GLY A 149 4.82 21.13 -11.48
N ALA A 150 4.32 21.90 -12.45
CA ALA A 150 4.25 23.36 -12.33
C ALA A 150 3.18 23.83 -11.31
N ARG A 151 2.13 23.03 -11.08
CA ARG A 151 1.04 23.37 -10.15
C ARG A 151 0.62 22.17 -9.32
N ILE A 152 0.10 22.43 -8.11
CA ILE A 152 -0.53 21.40 -7.28
C ILE A 152 -1.86 20.95 -7.91
N GLY A 153 -2.05 19.63 -7.99
CA GLY A 153 -3.32 18.98 -8.30
C GLY A 153 -4.19 18.78 -7.05
N PHE A 154 -3.65 18.11 -6.04
CA PHE A 154 -4.27 18.01 -4.72
C PHE A 154 -3.22 17.86 -3.62
N VAL A 155 -3.65 18.14 -2.39
CA VAL A 155 -2.90 17.81 -1.16
C VAL A 155 -3.74 16.85 -0.34
N LEU A 156 -3.16 15.70 0.02
CA LEU A 156 -3.75 14.68 0.88
C LEU A 156 -3.00 14.66 2.22
N CYS A 157 -3.73 14.77 3.31
CA CYS A 157 -3.25 14.44 4.65
C CYS A 157 -3.93 13.16 5.12
N LEU A 158 -3.15 12.09 5.23
CA LEU A 158 -3.59 10.74 5.58
C LEU A 158 -3.13 10.39 7.00
N LEU A 159 -4.05 9.90 7.82
CA LEU A 159 -3.77 9.30 9.11
C LEU A 159 -2.82 8.12 8.90
N ARG A 160 -1.76 8.06 9.70
CA ARG A 160 -0.82 6.94 9.63
C ARG A 160 -1.47 5.74 10.32
N PRO A 161 -1.59 4.59 9.64
CA PRO A 161 -1.98 3.36 10.34
C PRO A 161 -0.97 3.06 11.44
N PRO A 162 -1.39 2.41 12.54
CA PRO A 162 -0.47 1.97 13.57
C PRO A 162 0.60 1.05 12.94
N ALA A 163 1.85 1.20 13.37
CA ALA A 163 2.89 0.30 12.91
C ALA A 163 2.57 -1.13 13.41
N MET A 164 2.48 -2.10 12.51
CA MET A 164 2.52 -3.51 12.85
C MET A 164 3.98 -3.98 12.82
N PRO A 165 4.67 -4.07 13.98
CA PRO A 165 6.05 -4.54 13.99
C PRO A 165 6.10 -6.00 13.54
N ALA A 166 7.05 -6.31 12.66
CA ALA A 166 7.43 -7.69 12.40
C ALA A 166 8.02 -8.31 13.68
N ASP A 167 7.72 -9.58 13.97
CA ASP A 167 8.37 -10.28 15.06
C ASP A 167 9.86 -10.49 14.71
N ALA A 168 10.75 -10.08 15.61
CA ALA A 168 12.19 -10.20 15.40
C ALA A 168 12.64 -11.68 15.39
N ASP A 169 11.90 -12.54 16.07
CA ASP A 169 12.17 -13.98 16.10
C ASP A 169 11.86 -14.63 14.74
N ASP A 170 10.88 -14.09 14.00
CA ASP A 170 10.52 -14.57 12.67
C ASP A 170 11.61 -14.27 11.62
N ALA A 171 12.33 -13.14 11.77
CA ALA A 171 13.43 -12.78 10.86
C ALA A 171 14.60 -13.78 10.93
N ALA A 172 14.77 -14.50 12.04
CA ALA A 172 15.86 -15.45 12.23
C ALA A 172 15.63 -16.79 11.52
N VAL A 173 14.38 -17.11 11.19
CA VAL A 173 13.99 -18.43 10.65
C VAL A 173 13.69 -18.41 9.15
N VAL A 174 13.59 -17.22 8.55
CA VAL A 174 13.28 -17.07 7.12
C VAL A 174 14.50 -17.30 6.21
N PRO A 175 14.31 -17.92 5.02
CA PRO A 175 15.38 -18.10 4.06
C PRO A 175 15.86 -16.78 3.46
N SER A 176 17.16 -16.69 3.17
CA SER A 176 17.72 -15.55 2.43
C SER A 176 17.26 -15.55 0.98
N ILE A 177 17.28 -14.37 0.34
CA ILE A 177 16.95 -14.25 -1.09
C ILE A 177 17.83 -15.14 -1.97
N ALA A 178 19.11 -15.32 -1.62
CA ALA A 178 20.01 -16.20 -2.37
C ALA A 178 19.56 -17.68 -2.30
N GLN A 179 19.12 -18.14 -1.13
CA GLN A 179 18.56 -19.48 -0.97
C GLN A 179 17.26 -19.64 -1.75
N ILE A 180 16.36 -18.66 -1.66
CA ILE A 180 15.10 -18.66 -2.41
C ILE A 180 15.36 -18.72 -3.92
N ALA A 181 16.23 -17.84 -4.44
CA ALA A 181 16.60 -17.83 -5.86
C ALA A 181 17.19 -19.17 -6.33
N HIS A 182 17.95 -19.85 -5.47
CA HIS A 182 18.58 -21.13 -5.81
C HIS A 182 17.58 -22.30 -5.94
N VAL A 183 16.43 -22.21 -5.28
CA VAL A 183 15.37 -23.26 -5.33
C VAL A 183 14.21 -22.91 -6.26
N MET A 184 14.19 -21.71 -6.85
CA MET A 184 13.23 -21.36 -7.90
C MET A 184 13.27 -22.37 -9.04
N GLY A 185 12.10 -22.82 -9.49
CA GLY A 185 11.95 -23.79 -10.56
C GLY A 185 12.26 -25.24 -10.18
N LYS A 186 12.73 -25.51 -8.96
CA LYS A 186 12.91 -26.90 -8.49
C LYS A 186 11.54 -27.56 -8.24
N PRO A 187 11.43 -28.88 -8.44
CA PRO A 187 10.23 -29.63 -8.11
C PRO A 187 9.87 -29.52 -6.63
N LEU A 188 8.58 -29.55 -6.29
CA LEU A 188 8.10 -29.56 -4.90
C LEU A 188 8.67 -30.72 -4.07
N ALA A 189 8.95 -31.86 -4.72
CA ALA A 189 9.57 -33.02 -4.09
C ALA A 189 11.08 -32.88 -3.87
N ASP A 190 11.72 -31.81 -4.38
CA ASP A 190 13.16 -31.61 -4.27
C ASP A 190 13.57 -31.42 -2.79
N PRO A 191 14.56 -32.20 -2.29
CA PRO A 191 14.97 -32.12 -0.90
C PRO A 191 15.51 -30.75 -0.49
N GLU A 192 16.17 -30.03 -1.39
CA GLU A 192 16.77 -28.73 -1.09
C GLU A 192 15.71 -27.63 -0.97
N LEU A 193 14.69 -27.69 -1.83
CA LEU A 193 13.52 -26.82 -1.72
C LEU A 193 12.82 -27.04 -0.37
N ARG A 194 12.56 -28.30 -0.01
CA ARG A 194 11.91 -28.65 1.25
C ARG A 194 12.72 -28.19 2.46
N LEU A 195 14.04 -28.36 2.43
CA LEU A 195 14.93 -27.89 3.51
C LEU A 195 14.96 -26.36 3.63
N THR A 196 14.93 -25.65 2.49
CA THR A 196 14.93 -24.18 2.47
C THR A 196 13.69 -23.59 3.13
N PHE A 197 12.53 -24.21 2.93
CA PHE A 197 11.25 -23.76 3.48
C PHE A 197 10.74 -24.60 4.67
N ALA A 198 11.55 -25.52 5.19
CA ALA A 198 11.21 -26.32 6.37
C ALA A 198 10.88 -25.46 7.61
N PRO A 199 11.59 -24.34 7.89
CA PRO A 199 11.23 -23.46 9.00
C PRO A 199 9.82 -22.87 8.88
N LEU A 200 9.32 -22.71 7.64
CA LEU A 200 7.98 -22.20 7.34
C LEU A 200 6.90 -23.28 7.38
N ARG A 201 7.28 -24.52 7.73
CA ARG A 201 6.38 -25.69 7.75
C ARG A 201 5.62 -25.85 6.42
N LEU A 202 6.32 -25.68 5.30
CA LEU A 202 5.74 -25.68 3.95
C LEU A 202 4.66 -26.77 3.74
N GLU A 203 4.96 -28.01 4.11
CA GLU A 203 4.05 -29.16 3.90
C GLU A 203 2.73 -29.07 4.67
N GLN A 204 2.71 -28.34 5.79
CA GLN A 204 1.50 -28.17 6.61
C GLN A 204 0.61 -27.03 6.11
N ASN A 205 1.17 -26.11 5.31
CA ASN A 205 0.51 -24.91 4.83
C ASN A 205 0.25 -24.96 3.32
N LEU A 206 0.47 -26.11 2.67
CA LEU A 206 0.27 -26.27 1.24
C LEU A 206 -1.19 -26.61 0.95
N GLU A 207 -1.82 -25.81 0.11
CA GLU A 207 -3.18 -25.99 -0.37
C GLU A 207 -3.15 -26.20 -1.89
N GLU A 208 -3.91 -27.18 -2.39
CA GLU A 208 -4.01 -27.45 -3.82
C GLU A 208 -5.06 -26.54 -4.48
N ASP A 209 -4.76 -26.04 -5.67
CA ASP A 209 -5.69 -25.29 -6.51
C ASP A 209 -5.72 -25.86 -7.95
N GLU A 210 -6.54 -25.28 -8.84
CA GLU A 210 -6.65 -25.74 -10.23
C GLU A 210 -5.35 -25.61 -11.05
N THR A 211 -4.42 -24.76 -10.60
CA THR A 211 -3.19 -24.38 -11.32
C THR A 211 -1.91 -24.97 -10.71
N GLY A 212 -2.01 -25.56 -9.52
CA GLY A 212 -0.92 -26.15 -8.77
C GLY A 212 -1.20 -26.13 -7.27
N SER A 213 -0.32 -25.49 -6.51
CA SER A 213 -0.46 -25.42 -5.06
C SER A 213 0.09 -24.11 -4.53
N ILE A 214 -0.50 -23.62 -3.46
CA ILE A 214 -0.14 -22.36 -2.82
C ILE A 214 0.15 -22.63 -1.35
N ALA A 215 1.21 -22.02 -0.83
CA ALA A 215 1.41 -21.88 0.60
C ALA A 215 1.33 -20.40 0.98
N ALA A 216 0.15 -19.99 1.47
CA ALA A 216 -0.14 -18.62 1.87
C ALA A 216 0.20 -18.43 3.35
N LEU A 217 1.32 -17.75 3.62
CA LEU A 217 1.80 -17.43 4.96
C LEU A 217 1.72 -15.91 5.20
N THR A 218 0.83 -15.23 4.50
CA THR A 218 0.73 -13.75 4.49
C THR A 218 0.43 -13.21 5.88
N ARG A 219 -0.55 -13.78 6.58
CA ARG A 219 -0.96 -13.35 7.94
C ARG A 219 0.16 -13.40 8.99
N HIS A 220 1.10 -14.33 8.85
CA HIS A 220 2.15 -14.53 9.86
C HIS A 220 3.50 -13.96 9.43
N LEU A 221 3.85 -14.11 8.15
CA LEU A 221 5.19 -13.84 7.67
C LEU A 221 5.22 -12.96 6.42
N GLY A 222 4.08 -12.53 5.87
CA GLY A 222 4.06 -11.71 4.66
C GLY A 222 4.68 -12.41 3.45
N ILE A 223 4.56 -13.73 3.34
CA ILE A 223 5.11 -14.50 2.20
C ILE A 223 4.06 -15.43 1.62
N GLU A 224 4.11 -15.61 0.30
CA GLU A 224 3.32 -16.61 -0.40
C GLU A 224 4.20 -17.35 -1.41
N LEU A 225 4.07 -18.67 -1.43
CA LEU A 225 4.78 -19.56 -2.35
C LEU A 225 3.77 -20.15 -3.31
N ARG A 226 3.98 -19.97 -4.62
CA ARG A 226 3.12 -20.55 -5.65
C ARG A 226 3.88 -21.60 -6.44
N PHE A 227 3.30 -22.79 -6.49
CA PHE A 227 3.75 -23.92 -7.27
C PHE A 227 2.83 -24.07 -8.47
N ARG A 228 3.41 -24.38 -9.63
CA ARG A 228 2.66 -24.64 -10.86
C ARG A 228 2.96 -26.04 -11.38
N TYR A 229 2.00 -26.68 -12.02
CA TYR A 229 2.26 -27.89 -12.78
C TYR A 229 3.23 -27.63 -13.94
N LEU A 230 4.15 -28.56 -14.17
CA LEU A 230 4.91 -28.64 -15.42
C LEU A 230 4.00 -29.15 -16.54
N ASP A 231 4.14 -28.59 -17.74
CA ASP A 231 3.31 -28.95 -18.89
C ASP A 231 3.32 -30.47 -19.15
N GLY A 232 2.13 -31.09 -19.13
CA GLY A 232 1.94 -32.51 -19.39
C GLY A 232 2.25 -33.46 -18.23
N GLY A 233 2.56 -32.95 -17.04
CA GLY A 233 2.89 -33.74 -15.84
C GLY A 233 1.97 -33.50 -14.64
N ARG A 234 2.21 -34.27 -13.57
CA ARG A 234 1.66 -34.01 -12.22
C ARG A 234 2.67 -33.34 -11.29
N ASP A 235 3.91 -33.19 -11.75
CA ASP A 235 4.97 -32.59 -10.97
C ASP A 235 4.80 -31.07 -10.96
N GLN A 236 4.93 -30.50 -9.76
CA GLN A 236 4.85 -29.07 -9.56
C GLN A 236 6.22 -28.48 -9.27
N VAL A 237 6.47 -27.26 -9.73
CA VAL A 237 7.70 -26.51 -9.48
C VAL A 237 7.41 -25.18 -8.80
N LEU A 238 8.33 -24.70 -7.98
CA LEU A 238 8.23 -23.37 -7.38
C LEU A 238 8.30 -22.30 -8.48
N ALA A 239 7.16 -21.69 -8.78
CA ALA A 239 7.01 -20.74 -9.86
C ALA A 239 7.11 -19.30 -9.37
N ASN A 240 6.53 -18.99 -8.21
CA ASN A 240 6.54 -17.63 -7.67
C ASN A 240 6.77 -17.61 -6.17
N VAL A 241 7.45 -16.57 -5.71
CA VAL A 241 7.58 -16.21 -4.30
C VAL A 241 7.22 -14.73 -4.18
N LEU A 242 6.20 -14.42 -3.37
CA LEU A 242 5.70 -13.07 -3.15
C LEU A 242 6.03 -12.65 -1.73
N PHE A 243 6.52 -11.42 -1.57
CA PHE A 243 6.87 -10.79 -0.30
C PHE A 243 5.99 -9.55 -0.11
N TYR A 244 5.24 -9.50 0.98
CA TYR A 244 4.24 -8.47 1.24
C TYR A 244 4.70 -7.49 2.32
N ARG A 245 4.30 -6.23 2.15
CA ARG A 245 4.31 -5.21 3.20
C ARG A 245 3.23 -5.53 4.26
N GLU A 246 3.33 -4.95 5.45
CA GLU A 246 2.22 -4.94 6.40
C GLU A 246 0.90 -4.44 5.77
N HIS A 247 -0.23 -5.03 6.19
CA HIS A 247 -1.60 -4.75 5.72
C HIS A 247 -1.89 -5.16 4.27
N GLU A 248 -0.87 -5.40 3.45
CA GLU A 248 -1.06 -5.98 2.12
C GLU A 248 -1.45 -7.45 2.23
N ALA A 249 -2.45 -7.87 1.46
CA ALA A 249 -3.05 -9.20 1.53
C ALA A 249 -3.48 -9.60 2.96
N GLU A 250 -3.98 -8.62 3.73
CA GLU A 250 -4.39 -8.79 5.14
C GLU A 250 -3.28 -9.38 6.02
N GLY A 251 -2.02 -9.10 5.63
CA GLY A 251 -0.85 -9.84 6.07
C GLY A 251 0.08 -9.07 7.00
N ALA A 252 0.95 -9.84 7.64
CA ALA A 252 2.16 -9.32 8.25
C ALA A 252 3.15 -8.86 7.18
N ARG A 253 4.12 -8.05 7.58
CA ARG A 253 5.26 -7.67 6.75
C ARG A 253 6.25 -8.82 6.66
N TRP A 254 6.79 -9.07 5.46
CA TRP A 254 7.96 -9.95 5.29
C TRP A 254 9.15 -9.49 6.15
N PRO A 255 9.62 -10.32 7.10
CA PRO A 255 10.68 -9.93 8.03
C PRO A 255 12.09 -10.06 7.42
N GLY A 256 12.23 -10.76 6.30
CA GLY A 256 13.51 -11.00 5.64
C GLY A 256 13.96 -9.85 4.73
N GLN A 257 15.09 -10.07 4.06
CA GLN A 257 15.58 -9.16 3.02
C GLN A 257 14.69 -9.26 1.78
N LEU A 258 14.58 -8.16 1.02
CA LEU A 258 14.01 -8.18 -0.32
C LEU A 258 15.11 -8.32 -1.39
N PRO A 259 14.77 -8.83 -2.58
CA PRO A 259 15.70 -8.92 -3.70
C PRO A 259 16.35 -7.59 -4.04
N LYS A 260 17.61 -7.63 -4.50
CA LYS A 260 18.39 -6.45 -4.95
C LYS A 260 18.52 -5.34 -3.90
N GLY A 261 18.36 -5.64 -2.61
CA GLY A 261 18.48 -4.65 -1.53
C GLY A 261 17.32 -3.65 -1.51
N LEU A 262 16.19 -4.01 -2.11
CA LEU A 262 14.96 -3.24 -2.02
C LEU A 262 14.46 -3.19 -0.57
N LEU A 263 13.67 -2.16 -0.27
CA LEU A 263 12.97 -1.97 0.99
C LEU A 263 11.51 -1.63 0.69
N PHE A 264 10.59 -2.02 1.57
CA PHE A 264 9.18 -1.68 1.39
C PHE A 264 8.93 -0.15 1.37
N ASP A 265 9.79 0.63 2.03
CA ASP A 265 9.70 2.09 2.04
C ASP A 265 10.39 2.76 0.82
N ASP A 266 10.99 1.98 -0.09
CA ASP A 266 11.51 2.53 -1.33
C ASP A 266 10.37 3.07 -2.20
N SER A 267 10.58 4.26 -2.76
CA SER A 267 9.75 4.80 -3.84
C SER A 267 10.07 4.16 -5.19
N PRO A 268 9.16 4.24 -6.18
CA PRO A 268 9.43 3.75 -7.53
C PRO A 268 10.73 4.30 -8.15
N GLU A 269 11.07 5.57 -7.87
CA GLU A 269 12.35 6.16 -8.27
C GLU A 269 13.55 5.46 -7.61
N GLN A 270 13.47 5.18 -6.29
CA GLN A 270 14.52 4.47 -5.55
C GLN A 270 14.65 3.01 -5.99
N VAL A 271 13.54 2.31 -6.25
CA VAL A 271 13.54 0.94 -6.79
C VAL A 271 14.32 0.89 -8.10
N THR A 272 13.99 1.78 -9.04
CA THR A 272 14.66 1.87 -10.34
C THR A 272 16.15 2.18 -10.18
N HIS A 273 16.50 3.10 -9.28
CA HIS A 273 17.89 3.44 -8.99
C HIS A 273 18.68 2.25 -8.39
N LYS A 274 18.10 1.52 -7.42
CA LYS A 274 18.74 0.35 -6.79
C LYS A 274 18.93 -0.80 -7.78
N ILE A 275 17.97 -1.02 -8.68
CA ILE A 275 18.09 -2.04 -9.73
C ILE A 275 19.12 -1.61 -10.79
N GLY A 276 19.30 -0.31 -11.01
CA GLY A 276 20.31 0.25 -11.89
C GLY A 276 19.93 0.26 -13.38
N ARG A 277 18.69 -0.07 -13.72
CA ARG A 277 18.13 0.03 -15.08
C ARG A 277 16.61 0.22 -15.07
N PRO A 278 16.01 0.80 -16.13
CA PRO A 278 14.56 0.85 -16.30
C PRO A 278 13.93 -0.56 -16.35
N PRO A 279 12.64 -0.70 -15.94
CA PRO A 279 11.90 -1.95 -16.07
C PRO A 279 11.68 -2.34 -17.52
N ASP A 280 11.56 -3.64 -17.77
CA ASP A 280 11.19 -4.20 -19.07
C ASP A 280 9.70 -4.03 -19.35
N HIS A 281 8.88 -4.03 -18.29
CA HIS A 281 7.46 -3.69 -18.36
C HIS A 281 7.08 -2.78 -17.19
N LEU A 282 6.31 -1.73 -17.49
CA LEU A 282 5.82 -0.74 -16.54
C LEU A 282 4.34 -0.49 -16.84
N LEU A 283 3.50 -0.62 -15.82
CA LEU A 283 2.09 -0.30 -15.88
C LEU A 283 1.73 0.52 -14.66
N ASP A 284 1.31 1.77 -14.87
CA ASP A 284 0.78 2.64 -13.81
C ASP A 284 -0.73 2.76 -13.94
N GLU A 285 -1.42 2.51 -12.84
CA GLU A 285 -2.83 2.80 -12.65
C GLU A 285 -3.00 3.96 -11.66
N GLU A 286 -4.25 4.30 -11.33
CA GLU A 286 -4.55 5.53 -10.59
C GLU A 286 -3.93 5.58 -9.18
N PHE A 287 -3.94 4.42 -8.50
CA PHE A 287 -3.49 4.27 -7.10
C PHE A 287 -2.40 3.22 -6.89
N GLU A 288 -2.18 2.35 -7.88
CA GLU A 288 -1.16 1.30 -7.85
C GLU A 288 -0.44 1.21 -9.18
N GLY A 289 0.72 0.57 -9.18
CA GLY A 289 1.48 0.29 -10.37
C GLY A 289 2.38 -0.92 -10.20
N TYR A 290 2.87 -1.42 -11.33
CA TYR A 290 3.68 -2.62 -11.41
C TYR A 290 4.87 -2.36 -12.33
N ALA A 291 6.06 -2.73 -11.87
CA ALA A 291 7.27 -2.71 -12.67
C ALA A 291 7.92 -4.10 -12.68
N THR A 292 8.31 -4.58 -13.86
CA THR A 292 8.88 -5.92 -14.05
C THR A 292 10.27 -5.82 -14.69
N TRP A 293 11.21 -6.60 -14.16
CA TRP A 293 12.56 -6.79 -14.70
C TRP A 293 12.84 -8.28 -14.90
N HIS A 294 13.29 -8.66 -16.08
CA HIS A 294 13.77 -10.00 -16.39
C HIS A 294 15.28 -10.07 -16.12
N PHE A 295 15.69 -10.98 -15.24
CA PHE A 295 17.07 -11.37 -15.03
C PHE A 295 17.28 -12.80 -15.54
N VAL A 296 18.54 -13.25 -15.55
CA VAL A 296 18.90 -14.59 -16.01
C VAL A 296 18.30 -15.64 -15.06
N GLU A 297 18.32 -15.36 -13.76
CA GLU A 297 17.93 -16.28 -12.70
C GLU A 297 16.41 -16.31 -12.47
N TYR A 298 15.76 -15.15 -12.57
CA TYR A 298 14.32 -14.98 -12.32
C TYR A 298 13.82 -13.66 -12.92
N SER A 299 12.50 -13.51 -13.00
CA SER A 299 11.86 -12.21 -13.21
C SER A 299 11.48 -11.60 -11.87
N LEU A 300 11.75 -10.32 -11.68
CA LEU A 300 11.37 -9.55 -10.51
C LEU A 300 10.21 -8.64 -10.89
N GLN A 301 9.08 -8.76 -10.20
CA GLN A 301 7.98 -7.82 -10.30
C GLN A 301 7.83 -7.06 -8.97
N VAL A 302 7.61 -5.76 -9.04
CA VAL A 302 7.41 -4.88 -7.88
C VAL A 302 6.08 -4.18 -8.06
N LYS A 303 5.14 -4.44 -7.16
CA LYS A 303 3.89 -3.70 -7.01
C LYS A 303 4.12 -2.55 -6.04
N TYR A 304 3.66 -1.35 -6.37
CA TYR A 304 3.82 -0.15 -5.54
C TYR A 304 2.57 0.72 -5.53
N SER A 305 2.40 1.51 -4.47
CA SER A 305 1.37 2.53 -4.39
C SER A 305 1.79 3.77 -5.18
N THR A 306 0.98 4.24 -6.12
CA THR A 306 1.22 5.53 -6.80
C THR A 306 0.68 6.72 -5.98
N MET A 307 -0.15 6.45 -4.96
CA MET A 307 -0.64 7.47 -4.02
C MET A 307 0.40 7.79 -2.94
N GLU A 308 1.04 6.78 -2.38
CA GLU A 308 1.92 6.91 -1.22
C GLU A 308 3.40 6.63 -1.52
N ASN A 309 3.67 6.21 -2.75
CA ASN A 309 4.99 5.99 -3.33
C ASN A 309 5.87 5.02 -2.52
N TYR A 310 5.32 3.88 -2.09
CA TYR A 310 6.08 2.82 -1.45
C TYR A 310 5.78 1.46 -2.10
N VAL A 311 6.67 0.49 -1.88
CA VAL A 311 6.51 -0.88 -2.38
C VAL A 311 5.48 -1.62 -1.53
N LEU A 312 4.49 -2.21 -2.20
CA LEU A 312 3.41 -3.01 -1.61
C LEU A 312 3.79 -4.50 -1.57
N CYS A 313 4.28 -4.99 -2.71
CA CYS A 313 4.63 -6.41 -2.88
C CYS A 313 5.83 -6.55 -3.83
N VAL A 314 6.70 -7.51 -3.53
CA VAL A 314 7.78 -7.92 -4.42
C VAL A 314 7.60 -9.39 -4.77
N GLN A 315 7.58 -9.70 -6.06
CA GLN A 315 7.46 -11.06 -6.56
C GLN A 315 8.73 -11.48 -7.30
N MET A 316 9.28 -12.63 -6.92
CA MET A 316 10.23 -13.39 -7.73
C MET A 316 9.47 -14.45 -8.51
N ALA A 317 9.56 -14.42 -9.83
CA ALA A 317 8.90 -15.37 -10.72
C ALA A 317 9.93 -16.15 -11.53
N LEU A 318 9.68 -17.44 -11.77
CA LEU A 318 10.49 -18.27 -12.64
C LEU A 318 10.57 -17.62 -14.04
N GLY A 319 11.80 -17.40 -14.53
CA GLY A 319 12.02 -16.72 -15.81
C GLY A 319 11.43 -17.50 -17.00
N ALA A 320 10.85 -16.79 -17.96
CA ALA A 320 10.23 -17.38 -19.15
C ALA A 320 11.19 -18.27 -19.98
N THR A 321 12.50 -18.05 -19.86
CA THR A 321 13.56 -18.81 -20.54
C THR A 321 13.77 -20.24 -20.03
N LEU A 322 13.14 -20.65 -18.93
CA LEU A 322 13.21 -22.03 -18.41
C LEU A 322 12.02 -22.90 -18.85
N SER A 323 11.20 -22.41 -19.79
CA SER A 323 10.03 -23.11 -20.36
C SER A 323 10.33 -23.83 -21.68
N ALA A 324 11.60 -24.07 -22.00
CA ALA A 324 12.03 -24.73 -23.24
C ALA A 324 12.58 -26.14 -22.97
#